data_AF-A0A2W4II88-F1
#
_entry.id   AF-A0A2W4II88-F1
#
_cell.length_a   1.000
_cell.length_b   1.000
_cell.length_c   1.000
_cell.angle_alpha   90.00
_cell.angle_beta   90.00
_cell.angle_gamma   90.00
#
_symmetry.space_group_name_H-M   'P 1'
#
loop_
_entity.id
_entity.type
_entity.pdbx_description
1 polymer ?
#
loop_
_entity_poly.entity_id
_entity_poly.type
_entity_poly.pdbx_seq_one_letter_code
_entity_poly.pdbx_strand_id
1 'polypeptide(L)'
;MAKARSVQSGKIWQNRRTREVLWTLLKLQKVESGILVISGTKPKIEGEIGVFHGIFLTGGKINGSSETGYPAIKRLLEVEEGNFNYYDYSEHGLADLDQSLKLRITQIINLMPNLPVSLEAAMGKNTLNRIRAMDASPGEKEEDYKVDQAVAEQLRSIDEKTMNLRALIFWGIFLVISSGLAVLFYAKH
;
A
#
# COMPACT_ATOMS: atom_id res chain seq x y z
N MET A 1 9.96 -15.11 -20.07
CA MET A 1 9.41 -14.47 -18.86
C MET A 1 7.90 -14.69 -18.89
N ALA A 2 7.37 -15.47 -17.94
CA ALA A 2 5.96 -15.83 -17.90
C ALA A 2 5.09 -14.59 -17.67
N LYS A 3 3.92 -14.56 -18.30
CA LYS A 3 3.09 -13.36 -18.47
C LYS A 3 2.29 -13.10 -17.19
N ALA A 4 2.89 -12.43 -16.22
CA ALA A 4 2.21 -12.03 -15.00
C ALA A 4 1.00 -11.13 -15.30
N ARG A 5 -0.11 -11.36 -14.61
CA ARG A 5 -1.34 -10.60 -14.81
C ARG A 5 -1.20 -9.25 -14.11
N SER A 6 -1.24 -8.16 -14.87
CA SER A 6 -1.32 -6.82 -14.27
C SER A 6 -2.66 -6.67 -13.55
N VAL A 7 -2.59 -6.39 -12.25
CA VAL A 7 -3.76 -6.20 -11.38
C VAL A 7 -4.09 -4.72 -11.29
N GLN A 8 -3.05 -3.89 -11.14
CA GLN A 8 -3.23 -2.45 -11.02
C GLN A 8 -2.00 -1.71 -11.51
N SER A 9 -2.22 -0.62 -12.23
CA SER A 9 -1.18 0.33 -12.62
C SER A 9 -1.61 1.74 -12.27
N GLY A 10 -0.63 2.61 -12.04
CA GLY A 10 -0.91 4.00 -11.76
C GLY A 10 0.34 4.86 -11.71
N LYS A 11 0.11 6.16 -11.51
CA LYS A 11 1.16 7.16 -11.38
C LYS A 11 1.25 7.64 -9.94
N ILE A 12 2.47 7.76 -9.44
CA ILE A 12 2.81 8.37 -8.17
C ILE A 12 3.12 9.83 -8.48
N TRP A 13 2.33 10.73 -7.91
CA TRP A 13 2.50 12.18 -8.02
C TRP A 13 2.22 12.82 -6.66
N GLN A 14 2.57 14.10 -6.50
CA GLN A 14 2.54 14.84 -5.22
C GLN A 14 1.28 14.64 -4.36
N ASN A 15 0.11 14.43 -4.98
CA ASN A 15 -1.18 14.20 -4.30
C ASN A 15 -1.50 12.71 -4.03
N ARG A 16 -0.79 11.77 -4.68
CA ARG A 16 -0.93 10.32 -4.57
C ARG A 16 0.44 9.70 -4.27
N ARG A 17 0.83 9.77 -3.01
CA ARG A 17 2.12 9.26 -2.50
C ARG A 17 2.12 7.73 -2.46
N THR A 18 3.29 7.12 -2.31
CA THR A 18 3.46 5.66 -2.18
C THR A 18 2.63 5.06 -1.04
N ARG A 19 2.26 5.85 -0.03
CA ARG A 19 1.26 5.50 0.98
C ARG A 19 -0.09 5.08 0.39
N GLU A 20 -0.63 5.86 -0.55
CA GLU A 20 -1.90 5.56 -1.23
C GLU A 20 -1.80 4.28 -2.08
N VAL A 21 -0.62 4.05 -2.67
CA VAL A 21 -0.33 2.81 -3.41
C VAL A 21 -0.44 1.63 -2.46
N LEU A 22 0.25 1.66 -1.32
CA LEU A 22 0.19 0.61 -0.31
C LEU A 22 -1.23 0.39 0.25
N TRP A 23 -1.98 1.47 0.47
CA TRP A 23 -3.40 1.38 0.84
C TRP A 23 -4.24 0.65 -0.20
N THR A 24 -3.94 0.88 -1.48
CA THR A 24 -4.65 0.22 -2.56
C THR A 24 -4.30 -1.26 -2.63
N LEU A 25 -3.04 -1.63 -2.34
CA LEU A 25 -2.62 -3.03 -2.23
C LEU A 25 -3.33 -3.76 -1.08
N LEU A 26 -3.51 -3.11 0.08
CA LEU A 26 -4.32 -3.67 1.18
C LEU A 26 -5.77 -3.95 0.76
N LYS A 27 -6.31 -3.16 -0.18
CA LYS A 27 -7.65 -3.41 -0.73
C LYS A 27 -7.67 -4.56 -1.74
N LEU A 28 -6.52 -5.06 -2.20
CA LEU A 28 -6.37 -6.07 -3.25
C LEU A 28 -5.96 -7.47 -2.73
N GLN A 29 -6.30 -7.80 -1.47
CA GLN A 29 -6.05 -9.09 -0.78
C GLN A 29 -6.44 -10.40 -1.52
N LYS A 30 -7.00 -10.32 -2.73
CA LYS A 30 -7.23 -11.50 -3.58
C LYS A 30 -5.95 -12.08 -4.17
N VAL A 31 -4.84 -11.34 -4.15
CA VAL A 31 -3.55 -11.77 -4.69
C VAL A 31 -2.73 -12.44 -3.59
N GLU A 32 -2.44 -13.74 -3.74
CA GLU A 32 -1.66 -14.52 -2.78
C GLU A 32 -0.18 -14.13 -2.83
N SER A 33 0.38 -14.02 -4.04
CA SER A 33 1.74 -13.55 -4.26
C SER A 33 1.74 -12.49 -5.35
N GLY A 34 2.18 -11.28 -5.03
CA GLY A 34 2.21 -10.16 -5.97
C GLY A 34 3.55 -9.45 -5.97
N ILE A 35 3.88 -8.85 -7.11
CA ILE A 35 5.08 -8.04 -7.28
C ILE A 35 4.64 -6.61 -7.56
N LEU A 36 5.05 -5.69 -6.71
CA LEU A 36 4.91 -4.25 -6.91
C LEU A 36 6.19 -3.71 -7.54
N VAL A 37 6.10 -3.33 -8.80
CA VAL A 37 7.16 -2.65 -9.53
C VAL A 37 6.97 -1.15 -9.39
N ILE A 38 8.01 -0.45 -8.94
CA ILE A 38 8.03 1.01 -8.81
C ILE A 38 9.15 1.56 -9.69
N SER A 39 8.81 2.54 -10.52
CA SER A 39 9.75 3.26 -11.38
C SER A 39 9.68 4.76 -11.07
N GLY A 40 10.67 5.26 -10.32
CA GLY A 40 10.85 6.67 -10.00
C GLY A 40 11.47 7.46 -11.16
N THR A 41 11.02 8.70 -11.31
CA THR A 41 11.49 9.61 -12.38
C THR A 41 12.59 10.54 -11.85
N LYS A 42 12.50 10.96 -10.59
CA LYS A 42 13.48 11.81 -9.89
C LYS A 42 13.54 11.41 -8.40
N PRO A 43 14.60 10.72 -7.93
CA PRO A 43 15.71 10.13 -8.68
C PRO A 43 15.26 8.99 -9.61
N LYS A 44 16.01 8.73 -10.69
CA LYS A 44 15.74 7.61 -11.61
C LYS A 44 16.10 6.31 -10.91
N ILE A 45 15.10 5.68 -10.29
CA ILE A 45 15.23 4.39 -9.63
C ILE A 45 14.15 3.46 -10.14
N GLU A 46 14.46 2.20 -10.30
CA GLU A 46 13.48 1.19 -10.66
C GLU A 46 13.70 -0.01 -9.75
N GLY A 47 12.61 -0.60 -9.27
CA GLY A 47 12.74 -1.76 -8.40
C GLY A 47 11.43 -2.47 -8.20
N GLU A 48 11.54 -3.60 -7.52
CA GLU A 48 10.48 -4.57 -7.33
C GLU A 48 10.35 -4.84 -5.84
N ILE A 49 9.11 -4.93 -5.36
CA ILE A 49 8.78 -5.25 -3.99
C ILE A 49 7.86 -6.47 -4.03
N GLY A 50 8.27 -7.53 -3.34
CA GLY A 50 7.45 -8.72 -3.15
C GLY A 50 6.38 -8.46 -2.10
N VAL A 51 5.15 -8.87 -2.40
CA VAL A 51 3.98 -8.70 -1.55
C VAL A 51 3.29 -10.05 -1.40
N PHE A 52 3.10 -10.49 -0.16
CA PHE A 52 2.42 -11.73 0.18
C PHE A 52 1.05 -11.44 0.84
N HIS A 53 0.02 -12.12 0.33
CA HIS A 53 -1.40 -11.95 0.67
C HIS A 53 -1.90 -10.49 0.65
N GLY A 54 -1.25 -9.61 -0.10
CA GLY A 54 -1.57 -8.17 -0.12
C GLY A 54 -1.37 -7.44 1.22
N ILE A 55 -0.68 -8.04 2.20
CA ILE A 55 -0.52 -7.51 3.56
C ILE A 55 0.91 -7.48 4.07
N PHE A 56 1.77 -8.38 3.59
CA PHE A 56 3.17 -8.48 3.99
C PHE A 56 4.09 -8.13 2.82
N LEU A 57 5.13 -7.35 3.08
CA LEU A 57 6.24 -7.13 2.15
C LEU A 57 7.32 -8.17 2.44
N THR A 58 7.63 -9.02 1.45
CA THR A 58 8.55 -10.17 1.57
C THR A 58 10.01 -9.81 1.30
N GLY A 59 10.23 -8.75 0.54
CA GLY A 59 11.53 -8.33 0.08
C GLY A 59 11.43 -7.24 -0.96
N GLY A 60 12.56 -6.59 -1.23
CA GLY A 60 12.66 -5.60 -2.28
C GLY A 60 13.99 -5.70 -2.98
N LYS A 61 14.03 -5.22 -4.21
CA LYS A 61 15.24 -5.16 -5.03
C LYS A 61 15.20 -3.91 -5.90
N ILE A 62 16.32 -3.22 -6.00
CA ILE A 62 16.48 -2.09 -6.92
C ILE A 62 17.27 -2.57 -8.14
N ASN A 63 16.73 -2.35 -9.33
CA ASN A 63 17.40 -2.64 -10.58
C ASN A 63 18.60 -1.71 -10.76
N GLY A 64 19.78 -2.31 -10.95
CA GLY A 64 21.04 -1.57 -11.09
C GLY A 64 21.71 -1.18 -9.78
N SER A 65 21.19 -1.61 -8.62
CA SER A 65 21.83 -1.47 -7.32
C SER A 65 22.04 -2.85 -6.68
N SER A 66 23.02 -2.98 -5.80
CA SER A 66 23.20 -4.17 -4.96
C SER A 66 22.30 -4.14 -3.72
N GLU A 67 21.47 -3.10 -3.58
CA GLU A 67 20.52 -2.95 -2.48
C GLU A 67 19.37 -3.96 -2.62
N THR A 68 19.26 -4.84 -1.63
CA THR A 68 18.16 -5.79 -1.47
C THR A 68 17.54 -5.68 -0.08
N GLY A 69 16.29 -6.10 0.05
CA GLY A 69 15.58 -6.20 1.31
C GLY A 69 15.02 -4.88 1.81
N TYR A 70 15.08 -4.64 3.12
CA TYR A 70 14.59 -3.41 3.73
C TYR A 70 15.15 -2.10 3.14
N PRO A 71 16.47 -1.94 2.89
CA PRO A 71 16.99 -0.69 2.32
C PRO A 71 16.43 -0.43 0.91
N ALA A 72 16.25 -1.49 0.11
CA ALA A 72 15.61 -1.40 -1.20
C ALA A 72 14.14 -0.97 -1.08
N ILE A 73 13.37 -1.62 -0.20
CA ILE A 73 11.97 -1.27 0.07
C ILE A 73 11.87 0.20 0.51
N LYS A 74 12.68 0.63 1.49
CA LYS A 74 12.67 2.00 2.00
C LYS A 74 12.85 3.01 0.88
N ARG A 75 13.88 2.82 0.05
CA ARG A 75 14.24 3.73 -1.03
C ARG A 75 13.20 3.75 -2.15
N LEU A 76 12.55 2.62 -2.44
CA LEU A 76 11.42 2.54 -3.37
C LEU A 76 10.15 3.21 -2.82
N LEU A 77 9.91 3.13 -1.51
CA LEU A 77 8.77 3.79 -0.86
C LEU A 77 8.94 5.30 -0.72
N GLU A 78 10.19 5.78 -0.64
CA GLU A 78 10.56 7.20 -0.62
C GLU A 78 10.41 7.90 -1.99
N VAL A 79 10.05 7.17 -3.05
CA VAL A 79 9.81 7.77 -4.38
C VAL A 79 8.62 8.73 -4.33
N GLU A 80 8.88 10.00 -4.62
CA GLU A 80 7.83 11.03 -4.65
C GLU A 80 7.12 11.12 -6.01
N GLU A 81 7.83 10.82 -7.10
CA GLU A 81 7.32 10.94 -8.46
C GLU A 81 7.73 9.74 -9.33
N GLY A 82 6.74 9.02 -9.87
CA GLY A 82 7.01 7.79 -10.61
C GLY A 82 5.77 7.08 -11.14
N ASN A 83 5.96 5.85 -11.59
CA ASN A 83 4.89 4.94 -11.97
C ASN A 83 4.97 3.70 -11.07
N PHE A 84 3.83 3.08 -10.80
CA PHE A 84 3.79 1.78 -10.14
C PHE A 84 2.93 0.81 -10.94
N ASN A 85 3.33 -0.46 -10.92
CA ASN A 85 2.58 -1.56 -11.49
C ASN A 85 2.57 -2.71 -10.47
N TYR A 86 1.39 -3.22 -10.17
CA TYR A 86 1.18 -4.37 -9.32
C TYR A 86 0.75 -5.56 -10.16
N TYR A 87 1.53 -6.63 -10.08
CA TYR A 87 1.34 -7.85 -10.83
C TYR A 87 0.98 -8.99 -9.89
N ASP A 88 0.05 -9.84 -10.34
CA ASP A 88 -0.26 -11.11 -9.71
C ASP A 88 0.74 -12.18 -10.20
N TYR A 89 1.47 -12.74 -9.26
CA TYR A 89 2.45 -13.82 -9.43
C TYR A 89 2.07 -15.07 -8.63
N SER A 90 0.78 -15.22 -8.24
CA SER A 90 0.29 -16.35 -7.43
C SER A 90 0.59 -17.71 -8.05
N GLU A 91 0.64 -17.80 -9.39
CA GLU A 91 0.96 -19.05 -10.10
C GLU A 91 2.47 -19.37 -10.20
N HIS A 92 3.36 -18.39 -9.96
CA HIS A 92 4.80 -18.52 -10.28
C HIS A 92 5.72 -18.33 -9.07
N GLY A 93 5.19 -17.89 -7.93
CA GLY A 93 5.95 -17.67 -6.69
C GLY A 93 6.87 -16.45 -6.75
N LEU A 94 7.35 -16.03 -5.57
CA LEU A 94 8.20 -14.84 -5.36
C LEU A 94 9.67 -15.25 -5.20
N ALA A 95 10.27 -15.94 -6.18
CA ALA A 95 11.59 -16.58 -6.01
C ALA A 95 12.69 -15.64 -5.46
N ASP A 96 13.05 -14.58 -6.19
CA ASP A 96 14.15 -13.67 -5.80
C ASP A 96 13.72 -12.57 -4.79
N LEU A 97 12.43 -12.50 -4.48
CA LEU A 97 11.80 -11.47 -3.64
C LEU A 97 11.31 -12.02 -2.29
N ASP A 98 11.42 -13.33 -2.05
CA ASP A 98 11.19 -13.97 -0.76
C ASP A 98 12.47 -13.94 0.09
N GLN A 99 12.81 -12.75 0.58
CA GLN A 99 14.00 -12.52 1.39
C GLN A 99 13.71 -12.70 2.89
N SER A 100 12.66 -13.45 3.23
CA SER A 100 12.19 -13.69 4.61
C SER A 100 11.89 -12.42 5.41
N LEU A 101 11.72 -11.26 4.75
CA LEU A 101 11.24 -10.06 5.42
C LEU A 101 9.72 -10.23 5.63
N LYS A 102 9.23 -9.99 6.83
CA LYS A 102 7.78 -10.05 7.13
C LYS A 102 7.33 -8.69 7.62
N LEU A 103 7.41 -7.71 6.72
CA LEU A 103 7.04 -6.34 7.02
C LEU A 103 5.57 -6.11 6.73
N ARG A 104 4.81 -5.76 7.76
CA ARG A 104 3.39 -5.49 7.60
C ARG A 104 3.16 -4.15 6.92
N ILE A 105 2.36 -4.13 5.85
CA ILE A 105 2.06 -2.91 5.10
C ILE A 105 1.42 -1.84 6.00
N THR A 106 0.52 -2.21 6.92
CA THR A 106 -0.10 -1.25 7.85
C THR A 106 0.91 -0.59 8.79
N GLN A 107 1.93 -1.32 9.26
CA GLN A 107 3.01 -0.76 10.08
C GLN A 107 3.84 0.23 9.26
N ILE A 108 4.18 -0.13 8.02
CA ILE A 108 4.93 0.75 7.11
C ILE A 108 4.14 2.03 6.78
N ILE A 109 2.83 1.92 6.55
CA ILE A 109 1.95 3.07 6.32
C ILE A 109 1.99 4.07 7.49
N ASN A 110 1.96 3.57 8.72
CA ASN A 110 2.00 4.39 9.93
C ASN A 110 3.35 5.08 10.16
N LEU A 111 4.44 4.50 9.65
CA LEU A 111 5.79 5.05 9.78
C LEU A 111 6.13 6.05 8.66
N MET A 112 5.36 6.09 7.57
CA MET A 112 5.57 7.05 6.49
C MET A 112 5.11 8.46 6.88
N PRO A 113 5.87 9.53 6.54
CA PRO A 113 6.97 9.54 5.57
C PRO A 113 8.36 9.22 6.14
N ASN A 114 8.52 9.20 7.47
CA ASN A 114 9.83 9.03 8.12
C ASN A 114 10.10 7.55 8.43
N LEU A 115 10.41 6.76 7.39
CA LEU A 115 10.81 5.38 7.58
C LEU A 115 12.14 5.29 8.36
N PRO A 116 12.23 4.45 9.40
CA PRO A 116 13.46 4.31 10.17
C PRO A 116 14.57 3.65 9.36
N VAL A 117 15.81 3.88 9.76
CA VAL A 117 17.02 3.47 9.02
C VAL A 117 17.22 1.94 9.04
N SER A 118 16.74 1.25 10.09
CA SER A 118 16.88 -0.20 10.25
C SER A 118 15.53 -0.90 10.35
N LEU A 119 15.52 -2.16 9.90
CA LEU A 119 14.38 -3.08 10.02
C LEU A 119 13.92 -3.21 11.47
N GLU A 120 14.86 -3.33 12.41
CA GLU A 120 14.57 -3.48 13.84
C GLU A 120 13.82 -2.27 14.41
N ALA A 121 14.15 -1.07 13.93
CA ALA A 121 13.46 0.15 14.32
C ALA A 121 12.08 0.28 13.65
N ALA A 122 11.90 -0.27 12.44
CA ALA A 122 10.60 -0.32 11.75
C ALA A 122 9.61 -1.28 12.42
N MET A 123 10.12 -2.38 12.96
CA MET A 123 9.30 -3.43 13.56
C MET A 123 9.01 -3.16 15.04
N GLY A 124 9.82 -2.34 15.71
CA GLY A 124 9.68 -2.03 17.13
C GLY A 124 10.08 -3.20 18.03
N LYS A 125 10.52 -2.91 19.25
CA LYS A 125 11.04 -3.89 20.23
C LYS A 125 10.10 -5.08 20.50
N ASN A 126 8.78 -4.88 20.42
CA ASN A 126 7.80 -5.94 20.67
C ASN A 126 7.68 -6.96 19.52
N THR A 127 7.81 -6.53 18.27
CA THR A 127 7.68 -7.42 17.11
C THR A 127 8.94 -8.26 16.93
N LEU A 128 10.12 -7.75 17.29
CA LEU A 128 11.37 -8.53 17.25
C LEU A 128 11.37 -9.70 18.25
N ASN A 129 10.91 -9.45 19.48
CA ASN A 129 10.74 -10.51 20.47
C ASN A 129 9.71 -11.55 20.02
N ARG A 130 8.64 -11.11 19.33
CA ARG A 130 7.63 -12.00 18.77
C ARG A 130 8.16 -12.84 17.60
N ILE A 131 8.99 -12.29 16.72
CA ILE A 131 9.56 -13.05 15.59
C ILE A 131 10.63 -14.05 16.05
N ARG A 132 11.44 -13.70 17.06
CA ARG A 132 12.31 -14.67 17.72
C ARG A 132 11.52 -15.79 18.41
N ALA A 133 10.31 -15.50 18.89
CA ALA A 133 9.40 -16.52 19.42
C ALA A 133 8.69 -17.32 18.29
N MET A 134 8.43 -16.71 17.13
CA MET A 134 7.81 -17.36 15.96
C MET A 134 8.72 -18.39 15.28
N ASP A 135 10.04 -18.19 15.28
CA ASP A 135 10.98 -19.24 14.81
C ASP A 135 10.96 -20.50 15.71
N ALA A 136 10.38 -20.39 16.90
CA ALA A 136 10.25 -21.49 17.86
C ALA A 136 8.87 -22.16 17.89
N SER A 137 7.84 -21.66 17.17
CA SER A 137 6.50 -22.27 17.22
C SER A 137 5.62 -22.01 15.97
N PRO A 138 5.15 -23.07 15.28
CA PRO A 138 4.38 -22.93 14.03
C PRO A 138 2.89 -22.56 14.19
N GLY A 139 2.40 -22.34 15.42
CA GLY A 139 0.96 -22.18 15.70
C GLY A 139 0.37 -20.75 15.61
N GLU A 140 1.18 -19.69 15.68
CA GLU A 140 0.66 -18.31 15.80
C GLU A 140 0.32 -17.62 14.46
N LYS A 141 0.56 -18.29 13.32
CA LYS A 141 0.34 -17.69 12.01
C LYS A 141 -1.13 -17.32 11.78
N GLU A 142 -2.08 -18.20 12.13
CA GLU A 142 -3.51 -18.00 11.83
C GLU A 142 -4.17 -16.85 12.60
N GLU A 143 -3.75 -16.59 13.84
CA GLU A 143 -4.40 -15.59 14.69
C GLU A 143 -4.06 -14.17 14.25
N ASP A 144 -2.80 -13.91 13.89
CA ASP A 144 -2.39 -12.61 13.38
C ASP A 144 -3.06 -12.31 12.02
N TYR A 145 -3.14 -13.28 11.10
CA TYR A 145 -3.87 -13.09 9.82
C TYR A 145 -5.33 -12.64 10.05
N LYS A 146 -6.01 -13.18 11.06
CA LYS A 146 -7.39 -12.82 11.41
C LYS A 146 -7.48 -11.40 11.98
N VAL A 147 -6.54 -11.01 12.83
CA VAL A 147 -6.50 -9.65 13.40
C VAL A 147 -6.30 -8.60 12.31
N ASP A 148 -5.44 -8.87 11.32
CA ASP A 148 -5.22 -7.92 10.22
C ASP A 148 -6.34 -7.88 9.20
N GLN A 149 -7.02 -9.00 8.96
CA GLN A 149 -8.27 -8.99 8.20
C GLN A 149 -9.30 -8.10 8.89
N ALA A 150 -9.48 -8.23 10.20
CA ALA A 150 -10.41 -7.40 10.95
C ALA A 150 -10.05 -5.90 10.89
N VAL A 151 -8.76 -5.56 10.99
CA VAL A 151 -8.30 -4.16 10.85
C VAL A 151 -8.53 -3.65 9.42
N ALA A 152 -8.25 -4.44 8.39
CA ALA A 152 -8.49 -4.06 7.00
C ALA A 152 -9.99 -3.88 6.70
N GLU A 153 -10.85 -4.74 7.25
CA GLU A 153 -12.30 -4.63 7.16
C GLU A 153 -12.82 -3.39 7.89
N GLN A 154 -12.32 -3.09 9.09
CA GLN A 154 -12.66 -1.86 9.81
C GLN A 154 -12.29 -0.62 8.98
N LEU A 155 -11.10 -0.59 8.39
CA LEU A 155 -10.66 0.52 7.56
C LEU A 155 -11.52 0.69 6.30
N ARG A 156 -11.95 -0.41 5.65
CA ARG A 156 -12.92 -0.37 4.55
C ARG A 156 -14.28 0.20 5.00
N SER A 157 -14.77 -0.22 6.16
CA SER A 157 -16.04 0.25 6.70
C SER A 157 -16.03 1.75 7.03
N ILE A 158 -14.88 2.29 7.44
CA ILE A 158 -14.68 3.72 7.68
C ILE A 158 -14.66 4.47 6.35
N ASP A 159 -13.92 3.98 5.35
CA ASP A 159 -13.82 4.60 4.03
C ASP A 159 -15.19 4.69 3.34
N GLU A 160 -15.98 3.61 3.40
CA GLU A 160 -17.34 3.54 2.86
C GLU A 160 -18.28 4.55 3.53
N LYS A 161 -18.20 4.69 4.86
CA LYS A 161 -18.97 5.71 5.60
C LYS A 161 -18.56 7.14 5.20
N THR A 162 -17.28 7.38 4.96
CA THR A 162 -16.81 8.70 4.53
C THR A 162 -17.16 9.04 3.08
N MET A 163 -17.26 8.04 2.18
CA MET A 163 -17.72 8.26 0.79
C MET A 163 -19.16 8.77 0.75
N ASN A 164 -20.06 8.18 1.54
CA ASN A 164 -21.46 8.60 1.60
C ASN A 164 -21.61 10.02 2.18
N LEU A 165 -20.81 10.35 3.20
CA LEU A 165 -20.80 11.71 3.78
C LEU A 165 -20.27 12.75 2.79
N ARG A 166 -19.19 12.44 2.06
CA ARG A 166 -18.64 13.32 1.02
C ARG A 166 -19.63 13.54 -0.12
N ALA A 167 -20.35 12.49 -0.55
CA ALA A 167 -21.38 12.59 -1.58
C ALA A 167 -22.53 13.51 -1.16
N LEU A 168 -23.01 13.40 0.09
CA LEU A 168 -24.07 14.27 0.61
C LEU A 168 -23.65 15.74 0.67
N ILE A 169 -22.40 16.03 1.04
CA ILE A 169 -21.88 17.40 1.06
C ILE A 169 -21.85 17.98 -0.36
N PHE A 170 -21.40 17.21 -1.37
CA PHE A 170 -21.40 17.65 -2.76
C PHE A 170 -22.81 17.94 -3.28
N TRP A 171 -23.78 17.07 -2.96
CA TRP A 171 -25.19 17.28 -3.32
C TRP A 171 -25.80 18.50 -2.63
N GLY A 172 -25.48 18.72 -1.35
CA GLY A 172 -25.94 19.90 -0.60
C GLY A 172 -25.43 21.21 -1.20
N ILE A 173 -24.14 21.28 -1.53
CA ILE A 173 -23.55 22.47 -2.16
C ILE A 173 -24.17 22.71 -3.55
N PHE A 174 -24.36 21.65 -4.34
CA PHE A 174 -24.98 21.75 -5.67
C PHE A 174 -26.40 22.32 -5.61
N LEU A 175 -27.22 21.84 -4.68
CA LEU A 175 -28.59 22.35 -4.47
C LEU A 175 -28.62 23.82 -4.08
N VAL A 176 -27.76 24.23 -3.14
CA VAL A 176 -27.68 25.63 -2.68
C VAL A 176 -27.27 26.57 -3.82
N ILE A 177 -26.26 26.18 -4.61
CA ILE A 177 -25.81 26.99 -5.76
C ILE A 177 -26.89 27.05 -6.84
N SER A 178 -27.54 25.93 -7.14
CA SER A 178 -28.60 25.85 -8.16
C SER A 178 -29.81 26.71 -7.77
N SER A 179 -30.27 26.64 -6.52
CA SER A 179 -31.36 27.50 -6.03
C SER A 179 -30.95 28.98 -6.01
N GLY A 180 -29.73 29.31 -5.62
CA GLY A 180 -29.24 30.70 -5.63
C GLY A 180 -29.20 31.30 -7.04
N LEU A 181 -28.74 30.53 -8.04
CA LEU A 181 -28.77 30.94 -9.44
C LEU A 181 -30.19 31.09 -9.99
N ALA A 182 -31.11 30.20 -9.63
CA ALA A 182 -32.50 30.27 -10.05
C ALA A 182 -33.20 31.53 -9.49
N VAL A 183 -32.97 31.86 -8.21
CA VAL A 183 -33.52 33.07 -7.58
C VAL A 183 -32.94 34.34 -8.23
N LEU A 184 -31.63 34.37 -8.52
CA LEU A 184 -31.00 35.49 -9.22
C LEU A 184 -31.51 35.65 -10.66
N PHE A 185 -31.78 34.55 -11.35
CA PHE A 185 -32.34 34.59 -12.71
C PHE A 185 -33.78 35.11 -12.70
N TYR A 186 -34.58 34.69 -11.72
CA TYR A 186 -35.97 35.12 -11.55
C TYR A 186 -36.10 36.58 -11.07
N ALA A 187 -35.13 37.08 -10.30
CA ALA A 187 -35.12 38.49 -9.87
C ALA A 187 -34.67 39.48 -10.95
N LYS A 188 -34.13 38.97 -12.08
CA LYS A 188 -33.59 39.77 -13.18
C LYS A 188 -34.52 39.78 -14.41
N HIS A 189 -35.67 39.11 -14.34
CA HIS A 189 -36.78 39.14 -15.29
C HIS A 189 -38.04 39.64 -14.57
#